data_AF-A0A850J2G7-F1
#
_entry.id   AF-A0A850J2G7-F1
#
_cell.length_a   1.000
_cell.length_b   1.000
_cell.length_c   1.000
_cell.angle_alpha   90.00
_cell.angle_beta   90.00
_cell.angle_gamma   90.00
#
_symmetry.space_group_name_H-M   'P 1'
#
loop_
_entity.id
_entity.type
_entity.pdbx_description
1 polymer ?
#
loop_
_entity_poly.entity_id
_entity_poly.type
_entity_poly.pdbx_seq_one_letter_code
_entity_poly.pdbx_strand_id
1 'polypeptide(L)'
;MYKRRAGRGARAGGPALPPPLIGALGRARVVAAGMLVSAGGFTGYLVIGLHTSYWAVMVPAMLLSGVGMGMAMTVTADTVLASVPKDRSGSASAIAETATELGAALGMAILGSVLTAVYRNTLDLPGGLPAPAASAARDSLGAALQAAANLPATVAAQVSEAAREAFVDGMHAALVCSAGLAALVAVFALVTLRNVPKVIEEAEEPDLVTAP
;
A
#
# COMPACT_ATOMS: atom_id res chain seq x y z
N MET A 1 -13.95 50.99 12.22
CA MET A 1 -14.69 49.93 11.51
C MET A 1 -14.03 49.66 10.16
N TYR A 2 -13.06 48.76 10.09
CA TYR A 2 -12.51 48.29 8.82
C TYR A 2 -12.50 46.75 8.86
N LYS A 3 -13.33 46.16 8.00
CA LYS A 3 -13.54 44.71 7.88
C LYS A 3 -12.22 44.05 7.46
N ARG A 4 -11.64 43.21 8.34
CA ARG A 4 -10.60 42.25 7.96
C ARG A 4 -11.18 41.30 6.91
N ARG A 5 -10.79 41.46 5.65
CA ARG A 5 -10.98 40.45 4.62
C ARG A 5 -10.06 39.28 4.95
N ALA A 6 -10.67 38.14 5.28
CA ALA A 6 -10.01 36.87 5.41
C ALA A 6 -9.24 36.56 4.11
N GLY A 7 -7.91 36.56 4.20
CA GLY A 7 -7.03 36.08 3.15
C GLY A 7 -7.22 34.58 2.98
N ARG A 8 -7.94 34.19 1.93
CA ARG A 8 -7.81 32.88 1.31
C ARG A 8 -6.44 32.86 0.63
N GLY A 9 -5.45 32.23 1.23
CA GLY A 9 -4.12 32.08 0.63
C GLY A 9 -3.53 30.72 0.99
N ALA A 10 -3.09 29.99 -0.03
CA ALA A 10 -2.27 28.79 0.03
C ALA A 10 -2.88 27.50 0.64
N ARG A 11 -3.83 26.90 -0.07
CA ARG A 11 -4.01 25.43 -0.04
C ARG A 11 -3.04 24.84 -1.07
N ALA A 12 -1.83 24.49 -0.66
CA ALA A 12 -0.88 23.81 -1.53
C ALA A 12 -0.62 22.38 -1.03
N GLY A 13 -1.16 21.41 -1.77
CA GLY A 13 -0.54 20.10 -2.00
C GLY A 13 -0.63 19.03 -0.90
N GLY A 14 -1.78 18.38 -0.77
CA GLY A 14 -1.91 17.08 -0.12
C GLY A 14 -3.34 16.54 -0.22
N PRO A 15 -3.58 15.22 -0.36
CA PRO A 15 -4.95 14.68 -0.43
C PRO A 15 -5.67 15.06 0.85
N ALA A 16 -6.61 16.00 0.76
CA ALA A 16 -7.23 16.65 1.89
C ALA A 16 -8.07 15.66 2.72
N LEU A 17 -7.44 15.02 3.70
CA LEU A 17 -8.17 14.57 4.87
C LEU A 17 -8.79 15.82 5.50
N PRO A 18 -10.11 15.86 5.74
CA PRO A 18 -10.73 17.04 6.33
C PRO A 18 -10.01 17.37 7.65
N PRO A 19 -9.51 18.61 7.83
CA PRO A 19 -8.95 19.09 9.09
C PRO A 19 -9.71 18.67 10.38
N PRO A 20 -11.06 18.51 10.40
CA PRO A 20 -11.75 18.02 11.58
C PRO A 20 -11.36 16.60 12.05
N LEU A 21 -10.91 15.70 11.16
CA LEU A 21 -10.63 14.30 11.52
C LEU A 21 -9.35 14.17 12.37
N ILE A 22 -8.30 14.90 12.02
CA ILE A 22 -7.04 14.94 12.77
C ILE A 22 -7.23 15.66 14.11
N GLY A 23 -7.99 16.76 14.11
CA GLY A 23 -8.30 17.51 15.34
C GLY A 23 -9.07 16.69 16.38
N ALA A 24 -10.02 15.86 15.94
CA ALA A 24 -10.80 15.00 16.83
C ALA A 24 -10.02 13.77 17.33
N LEU A 25 -9.45 12.99 16.42
CA LEU A 25 -8.91 11.65 16.73
C LEU A 25 -7.41 11.66 17.06
N GLY A 26 -6.67 12.68 16.63
CA GLY A 26 -5.21 12.73 16.70
C GLY A 26 -4.52 11.88 15.62
N ARG A 27 -3.34 12.33 15.20
CA ARG A 27 -2.57 11.77 14.07
C ARG A 27 -2.38 10.25 14.14
N ALA A 28 -1.96 9.75 15.32
CA ALA A 28 -1.72 8.33 15.55
C ALA A 28 -2.94 7.46 15.22
N ARG A 29 -4.15 7.88 15.65
CA ARG A 29 -5.37 7.11 15.45
C ARG A 29 -5.87 7.18 14.01
N VAL A 30 -5.65 8.30 13.32
CA VAL A 30 -6.03 8.42 11.91
C VAL A 30 -5.16 7.52 11.04
N VAL A 31 -3.83 7.50 11.26
CA VAL A 31 -2.93 6.58 10.55
C VAL A 31 -3.29 5.12 10.85
N ALA A 32 -3.49 4.78 12.11
CA ALA A 32 -3.86 3.42 12.50
C ALA A 32 -5.20 2.98 11.90
N ALA A 33 -6.22 3.84 11.92
CA ALA A 33 -7.51 3.56 11.30
C ALA A 33 -7.37 3.38 9.77
N GLY A 34 -6.60 4.23 9.10
CA GLY A 34 -6.31 4.09 7.67
C GLY A 34 -5.65 2.75 7.35
N MET A 35 -4.65 2.35 8.13
CA MET A 35 -3.95 1.08 7.93
C MET A 35 -4.83 -0.14 8.24
N LEU A 36 -5.72 -0.07 9.23
CA LEU A 36 -6.70 -1.12 9.48
C LEU A 36 -7.74 -1.22 8.36
N VAL A 37 -8.18 -0.08 7.80
CA VAL A 37 -9.07 -0.06 6.62
C VAL A 37 -8.37 -0.68 5.41
N SER A 38 -7.08 -0.38 5.20
CA SER A 38 -6.29 -1.03 4.14
C SER A 38 -6.12 -2.54 4.38
N ALA A 39 -5.86 -2.96 5.61
CA ALA A 39 -5.78 -4.39 5.96
C ALA A 39 -7.11 -5.11 5.68
N GLY A 40 -8.25 -4.47 5.96
CA GLY A 40 -9.57 -4.96 5.59
C GLY A 40 -9.75 -5.09 4.07
N GLY A 41 -9.29 -4.10 3.30
CA GLY A 41 -9.26 -4.15 1.83
C GLY A 41 -8.42 -5.33 1.30
N PHE A 42 -7.21 -5.52 1.82
CA PHE A 42 -6.34 -6.65 1.45
C PHE A 42 -6.95 -8.00 1.81
N THR A 43 -7.59 -8.11 2.97
CA THR A 43 -8.31 -9.32 3.38
C THR A 43 -9.50 -9.58 2.44
N GLY A 44 -10.19 -8.53 1.99
CA GLY A 44 -11.25 -8.62 1.00
C GLY A 44 -10.81 -9.20 -0.35
N TYR A 45 -9.52 -9.09 -0.70
CA TYR A 45 -8.99 -9.74 -1.90
C TYR A 45 -8.82 -11.25 -1.76
N LEU A 46 -8.81 -11.80 -0.54
CA LEU A 46 -8.68 -13.25 -0.32
C LEU A 46 -9.91 -14.05 -0.75
N VAL A 47 -11.05 -13.38 -0.96
CA VAL A 47 -12.27 -14.01 -1.48
C VAL A 47 -12.37 -13.88 -3.02
N ILE A 48 -11.31 -13.41 -3.69
CA ILE A 48 -11.24 -13.38 -5.15
C ILE A 48 -10.95 -14.78 -5.67
N GLY A 49 -11.91 -15.32 -6.43
CA GLY A 49 -11.75 -16.50 -7.26
C GLY A 49 -12.24 -16.21 -8.69
N LEU A 50 -12.29 -17.26 -9.51
CA LEU A 50 -12.59 -17.16 -10.94
C LEU A 50 -14.02 -16.67 -11.26
N HIS A 51 -14.93 -16.66 -10.28
CA HIS A 51 -16.33 -16.24 -10.45
C HIS A 51 -16.71 -15.03 -9.58
N THR A 52 -15.73 -14.31 -9.02
CA THR A 52 -15.99 -13.19 -8.11
C THR A 52 -16.56 -11.98 -8.85
N SER A 53 -17.67 -11.43 -8.34
CA SER A 53 -18.30 -10.23 -8.91
C SER A 53 -17.40 -9.01 -8.75
N TYR A 54 -17.07 -8.39 -9.88
CA TYR A 54 -16.23 -7.19 -9.94
C TYR A 54 -16.82 -6.04 -9.09
N TRP A 55 -18.10 -5.75 -9.27
CA TRP A 55 -18.75 -4.62 -8.59
C TRP A 55 -19.01 -4.87 -7.10
N ALA A 56 -19.30 -6.12 -6.72
CA ALA A 56 -19.66 -6.43 -5.34
C ALA A 56 -18.47 -6.66 -4.43
N VAL A 57 -17.32 -7.09 -4.97
CA VAL A 57 -16.14 -7.48 -4.17
C VAL A 57 -14.90 -6.69 -4.55
N MET A 58 -14.55 -6.63 -5.85
CA MET A 58 -13.32 -6.00 -6.29
C MET A 58 -13.33 -4.50 -6.00
N VAL A 59 -14.40 -3.81 -6.39
CA VAL A 59 -14.51 -2.35 -6.21
C VAL A 59 -14.48 -1.95 -4.73
N PRO A 60 -15.27 -2.55 -3.82
CA PRO A 60 -15.17 -2.26 -2.40
C PRO A 60 -13.79 -2.54 -1.82
N ALA A 61 -13.14 -3.66 -2.17
CA ALA A 61 -11.80 -3.98 -1.68
C ALA A 61 -10.74 -2.96 -2.16
N MET A 62 -10.83 -2.52 -3.43
CA MET A 62 -9.99 -1.44 -3.99
C MET A 62 -10.23 -0.10 -3.31
N LEU A 63 -11.49 0.24 -3.04
CA LEU A 63 -11.82 1.48 -2.35
C LEU A 63 -11.30 1.46 -0.92
N LEU A 64 -11.49 0.36 -0.18
CA LEU A 64 -10.98 0.24 1.19
C LEU A 64 -9.45 0.29 1.22
N SER A 65 -8.76 -0.48 0.37
CA SER A 65 -7.30 -0.47 0.32
C SER A 65 -6.75 0.91 -0.04
N GLY A 66 -7.29 1.56 -1.07
CA GLY A 66 -6.88 2.88 -1.52
C GLY A 66 -7.20 4.01 -0.54
N VAL A 67 -8.42 4.06 0.00
CA VAL A 67 -8.83 5.09 0.97
C VAL A 67 -8.01 4.97 2.25
N GLY A 68 -7.82 3.75 2.77
CA GLY A 68 -6.99 3.53 3.96
C GLY A 68 -5.55 3.99 3.77
N MET A 69 -4.96 3.67 2.62
CA MET A 69 -3.57 4.00 2.28
C MET A 69 -3.41 5.51 2.09
N GLY A 70 -4.34 6.14 1.35
CA GLY A 70 -4.34 7.58 1.13
C GLY A 70 -4.47 8.38 2.42
N MET A 71 -5.34 7.94 3.34
CA MET A 71 -5.45 8.57 4.66
C MET A 71 -4.14 8.50 5.44
N ALA A 72 -3.51 7.32 5.50
CA ALA A 72 -2.24 7.15 6.21
C ALA A 72 -1.10 7.97 5.58
N MET A 73 -1.00 7.98 4.25
CA MET A 73 0.03 8.74 3.53
C MET A 73 -0.12 10.25 3.75
N THR A 74 -1.33 10.79 3.64
CA THR A 74 -1.57 12.22 3.88
C THR A 74 -1.14 12.62 5.29
N VAL A 75 -1.58 11.91 6.33
CA VAL A 75 -1.26 12.28 7.72
C VAL A 75 0.23 12.13 7.97
N THR A 76 0.86 11.11 7.42
CA THR A 76 2.30 10.88 7.62
C THR A 76 3.13 11.98 6.97
N ALA A 77 2.83 12.36 5.72
CA ALA A 77 3.51 13.44 5.01
C ALA A 77 3.37 14.78 5.74
N ASP A 78 2.15 15.12 6.15
CA ASP A 78 1.87 16.31 6.96
C ASP A 78 2.61 16.28 8.31
N THR A 79 2.66 15.12 8.97
CA THR A 79 3.39 14.94 10.23
C THR A 79 4.89 15.16 10.07
N VAL A 80 5.50 14.64 9.01
CA VAL A 80 6.94 14.80 8.74
C VAL A 80 7.29 16.27 8.56
N LEU A 81 6.58 16.97 7.68
CA LEU A 81 6.87 18.37 7.34
C LEU A 81 6.69 19.28 8.56
N ALA A 82 5.67 19.02 9.35
CA ALA A 82 5.34 19.85 10.49
C ALA A 82 6.22 19.54 11.74
N SER A 83 6.98 18.43 11.73
CA SER A 83 7.93 18.08 12.82
C SER A 83 9.28 18.79 12.71
N VAL A 84 9.52 19.57 11.65
CA VAL A 84 10.79 20.25 11.42
C VAL A 84 10.61 21.76 11.20
N PRO A 85 11.61 22.59 11.54
CA PRO A 85 11.63 24.01 11.18
C PRO A 85 11.50 24.24 9.66
N LYS A 86 10.89 25.36 9.26
CA LYS A 86 10.61 25.71 7.85
C LYS A 86 11.89 25.69 6.98
N ASP A 87 13.03 26.14 7.51
CA ASP A 87 14.34 26.16 6.83
C ASP A 87 14.89 24.75 6.55
N ARG A 88 14.40 23.71 7.24
CA ARG A 88 14.81 22.31 7.07
C ARG A 88 13.75 21.42 6.43
N SER A 89 12.60 21.98 6.08
CA SER A 89 11.47 21.26 5.47
C SER A 89 11.87 20.55 4.17
N GLY A 90 12.73 21.16 3.35
CA GLY A 90 13.26 20.55 2.13
C GLY A 90 14.07 19.28 2.39
N SER A 91 14.95 19.29 3.39
CA SER A 91 15.74 18.10 3.78
C SER A 91 14.85 17.00 4.37
N ALA A 92 13.86 17.35 5.19
CA ALA A 92 12.93 16.38 5.75
C ALA A 92 12.06 15.73 4.67
N SER A 93 11.59 16.51 3.70
CA SER A 93 10.84 16.02 2.55
C SER A 93 11.69 15.05 1.71
N ALA A 94 12.94 15.43 1.40
CA ALA A 94 13.85 14.57 0.63
C ALA A 94 14.12 13.22 1.32
N ILE A 95 14.30 13.21 2.64
CA ILE A 95 14.47 11.97 3.43
C ILE A 95 13.20 11.12 3.38
N ALA A 96 12.02 11.73 3.53
CA ALA A 96 10.75 11.02 3.51
C ALA A 96 10.42 10.42 2.15
N GLU A 97 10.71 11.15 1.07
CA GLU A 97 10.56 10.66 -0.30
C GLU A 97 11.49 9.45 -0.53
N THR A 98 12.76 9.58 -0.16
CA THR A 98 13.74 8.48 -0.26
C THR A 98 13.29 7.26 0.54
N ALA A 99 12.78 7.47 1.76
CA ALA A 99 12.26 6.39 2.59
C ALA A 99 11.02 5.72 1.98
N THR A 100 10.15 6.49 1.33
CA THR A 100 8.95 5.98 0.65
C THR A 100 9.33 5.14 -0.56
N GLU A 101 10.22 5.63 -1.42
CA GLU A 101 10.70 4.90 -2.60
C GLU A 101 11.46 3.62 -2.21
N LEU A 102 12.33 3.71 -1.20
CA LEU A 102 13.02 2.54 -0.67
C LEU A 102 12.03 1.53 -0.08
N GLY A 103 11.05 1.99 0.69
CA GLY A 103 10.00 1.16 1.26
C GLY A 103 9.15 0.47 0.19
N ALA A 104 8.80 1.19 -0.88
CA ALA A 104 8.06 0.64 -2.02
C ALA A 104 8.87 -0.44 -2.74
N ALA A 105 10.15 -0.19 -3.02
CA ALA A 105 11.04 -1.18 -3.65
C ALA A 105 11.20 -2.44 -2.79
N LEU A 106 11.44 -2.28 -1.48
CA LEU A 106 11.54 -3.40 -0.54
C LEU A 106 10.22 -4.17 -0.43
N GLY A 107 9.08 -3.47 -0.35
CA GLY A 107 7.76 -4.08 -0.30
C GLY A 107 7.49 -4.93 -1.54
N MET A 108 7.76 -4.40 -2.74
CA MET A 108 7.63 -5.15 -4.00
C MET A 108 8.53 -6.39 -4.02
N ALA A 109 9.78 -6.25 -3.59
CA ALA A 109 10.72 -7.37 -3.57
C ALA A 109 10.30 -8.47 -2.59
N ILE A 110 9.89 -8.12 -1.36
CA ILE A 110 9.47 -9.07 -0.33
C ILE A 110 8.18 -9.77 -0.75
N LEU A 111 7.15 -9.03 -1.13
CA LEU A 111 5.85 -9.60 -1.49
C LEU A 111 5.95 -10.45 -2.77
N GLY A 112 6.72 -10.00 -3.76
CA GLY A 112 7.01 -10.78 -4.98
C GLY A 112 7.79 -12.08 -4.68
N SER A 113 8.71 -12.03 -3.72
CA SER A 113 9.44 -13.21 -3.25
C SER A 113 8.52 -14.20 -2.53
N VAL A 114 7.62 -13.72 -1.66
CA VAL A 114 6.60 -14.57 -1.00
C VAL A 114 5.72 -15.26 -2.04
N LEU A 115 5.19 -14.50 -3.00
CA LEU A 115 4.35 -15.04 -4.07
C LEU A 115 5.09 -16.13 -4.84
N THR A 116 6.33 -15.86 -5.25
CA THR A 116 7.14 -16.79 -6.05
C THR A 116 7.54 -18.03 -5.26
N ALA A 117 7.87 -17.88 -3.97
CA ALA A 117 8.20 -18.99 -3.09
C ALA A 117 7.01 -19.93 -2.89
N VAL A 118 5.82 -19.37 -2.63
CA VAL A 118 4.59 -20.15 -2.47
C VAL A 118 4.19 -20.81 -3.79
N TYR A 119 4.20 -20.06 -4.90
CA TYR A 119 3.95 -20.61 -6.24
C TYR A 119 4.81 -21.86 -6.52
N ARG A 120 6.12 -21.77 -6.30
CA ARG A 120 7.04 -22.89 -6.55
C ARG A 120 6.78 -24.09 -5.64
N ASN A 121 6.29 -23.84 -4.43
CA ASN A 121 6.06 -24.87 -3.43
C ASN A 121 4.70 -25.57 -3.58
N THR A 122 3.69 -24.88 -4.12
CA THR A 122 2.35 -25.43 -4.34
C THR A 122 2.14 -25.92 -5.77
N LEU A 123 3.02 -25.59 -6.71
CA LEU A 123 2.95 -26.06 -8.09
C LEU A 123 3.13 -27.58 -8.18
N ASP A 124 2.02 -28.28 -8.44
CA ASP A 124 1.99 -29.72 -8.70
C ASP A 124 1.83 -30.01 -10.19
N LEU A 125 2.90 -30.48 -10.83
CA LEU A 125 2.94 -30.73 -12.27
C LEU A 125 2.66 -32.21 -12.56
N PRO A 126 1.97 -32.53 -13.68
CA PRO A 126 1.73 -33.92 -14.05
C PRO A 126 3.05 -34.68 -14.30
N GLY A 127 3.05 -35.99 -14.05
CA GLY A 127 4.19 -36.85 -14.34
C GLY A 127 4.47 -36.94 -15.85
N GLY A 128 5.74 -37.18 -16.22
CA GLY A 128 6.13 -37.43 -17.62
C GLY A 128 6.33 -36.19 -18.49
N LEU A 129 6.33 -34.99 -17.90
CA LEU A 129 6.66 -33.76 -18.61
C LEU A 129 8.13 -33.73 -19.08
N PRO A 130 8.42 -33.20 -20.28
CA PRO A 130 9.78 -32.88 -20.68
C PRO A 130 10.47 -31.98 -19.65
N ALA A 131 11.71 -32.29 -19.28
CA ALA A 131 12.45 -31.53 -18.27
C ALA A 131 12.50 -30.00 -18.53
N PRO A 132 12.66 -29.52 -19.78
CA PRO A 132 12.62 -28.08 -20.05
C PRO A 132 11.25 -27.44 -19.75
N ALA A 133 10.16 -28.13 -20.06
CA ALA A 133 8.80 -27.64 -19.79
C ALA A 133 8.51 -27.60 -18.28
N ALA A 134 8.93 -28.63 -17.55
CA ALA A 134 8.80 -28.67 -16.09
C ALA A 134 9.66 -27.60 -15.40
N SER A 135 10.86 -27.30 -15.93
CA SER A 135 11.70 -26.21 -15.42
C SER A 135 11.05 -24.85 -15.67
N ALA A 136 10.64 -24.58 -16.90
CA ALA A 136 9.99 -23.32 -17.28
C ALA A 136 8.71 -23.08 -16.45
N ALA A 137 7.92 -24.13 -16.21
CA ALA A 137 6.72 -24.01 -15.39
C ALA A 137 7.02 -23.59 -13.93
N ARG A 138 8.15 -24.02 -13.36
CA ARG A 138 8.58 -23.62 -12.01
C ARG A 138 9.13 -22.19 -11.95
N ASP A 139 9.55 -21.61 -13.06
CA ASP A 139 10.12 -20.27 -13.07
C ASP A 139 9.05 -19.19 -12.84
N SER A 140 7.93 -19.27 -13.55
CA SER A 140 6.80 -18.34 -13.41
C SER A 140 5.54 -18.88 -14.09
N LEU A 141 4.37 -18.32 -13.73
CA LEU A 141 3.10 -18.59 -14.43
C LEU A 141 3.21 -18.30 -15.93
N GLY A 142 3.83 -17.18 -16.33
CA GLY A 142 3.97 -16.81 -17.74
C GLY A 142 4.77 -17.85 -18.52
N ALA A 143 5.90 -18.30 -17.95
CA ALA A 143 6.72 -19.35 -18.54
C ALA A 143 6.00 -20.71 -18.58
N ALA A 144 5.19 -21.02 -17.56
CA ALA A 144 4.34 -22.23 -17.54
C ALA A 144 3.34 -22.24 -18.69
N LEU A 145 2.61 -21.14 -18.88
CA LEU A 145 1.62 -21.00 -19.96
C LEU A 145 2.28 -21.05 -21.35
N GLN A 146 3.46 -20.44 -21.49
CA GLN A 146 4.24 -20.52 -22.73
C GLN A 146 4.74 -21.94 -23.03
N ALA A 147 5.25 -22.65 -22.01
CA ALA A 147 5.68 -24.03 -22.16
C ALA A 147 4.51 -24.96 -22.50
N ALA A 148 3.34 -24.75 -21.87
CA ALA A 148 2.13 -25.52 -22.11
C ALA A 148 1.65 -25.43 -23.57
N ALA A 149 1.86 -24.31 -24.25
CA ALA A 149 1.45 -24.12 -25.64
C ALA A 149 2.10 -25.12 -26.63
N ASN A 150 3.23 -25.73 -26.26
CA ASN A 150 3.94 -26.71 -27.09
C ASN A 150 3.64 -28.17 -26.71
N LEU A 151 2.74 -28.40 -25.75
CA LEU A 151 2.39 -29.74 -25.26
C LEU A 151 1.09 -30.25 -25.90
N PRO A 152 0.84 -31.58 -25.85
CA PRO A 152 -0.47 -32.13 -26.19
C PRO A 152 -1.58 -31.46 -25.37
N ALA A 153 -2.73 -31.22 -26.00
CA ALA A 153 -3.80 -30.38 -25.44
C ALA A 153 -4.24 -30.76 -24.01
N THR A 154 -4.29 -32.06 -23.71
CA THR A 154 -4.65 -32.56 -22.37
C THR A 154 -3.62 -32.20 -21.31
N VAL A 155 -2.32 -32.36 -21.63
CA VAL A 155 -1.21 -32.02 -20.73
C VAL A 155 -1.08 -30.50 -20.59
N ALA A 156 -1.26 -29.77 -21.69
CA ALA A 156 -1.25 -28.31 -21.69
C ALA A 156 -2.31 -27.73 -20.74
N ALA A 157 -3.52 -28.29 -20.75
CA ALA A 157 -4.59 -27.90 -19.84
C ALA A 157 -4.23 -28.17 -18.37
N GLN A 158 -3.69 -29.35 -18.06
CA GLN A 158 -3.26 -29.72 -16.71
C GLN A 158 -2.16 -28.79 -16.18
N VAL A 159 -1.14 -28.50 -16.98
CA VAL A 159 -0.04 -27.59 -16.60
C VAL A 159 -0.57 -26.17 -16.39
N SER A 160 -1.44 -25.69 -17.28
CA SER A 160 -1.99 -24.34 -17.18
C SER A 160 -2.86 -24.17 -15.94
N GLU A 161 -3.67 -25.17 -15.60
CA GLU A 161 -4.52 -25.14 -14.41
C GLU A 161 -3.68 -25.17 -13.14
N ALA A 162 -2.76 -26.13 -13.02
CA ALA A 162 -1.86 -26.24 -11.87
C ALA A 162 -1.05 -24.95 -11.64
N ALA A 163 -0.55 -24.33 -12.72
CA ALA A 163 0.16 -23.06 -12.61
C ALA A 163 -0.75 -21.91 -12.17
N ARG A 164 -1.99 -21.84 -12.64
CA ARG A 164 -2.95 -20.81 -12.22
C ARG A 164 -3.35 -20.96 -10.76
N GLU A 165 -3.65 -22.18 -10.32
CA GLU A 165 -3.95 -22.48 -8.92
C GLU A 165 -2.78 -22.10 -8.00
N ALA A 166 -1.57 -22.57 -8.32
CA ALA A 166 -0.37 -22.23 -7.55
C ALA A 166 -0.09 -20.71 -7.52
N PHE A 167 -0.40 -19.99 -8.60
CA PHE A 167 -0.25 -18.53 -8.64
C PHE A 167 -1.28 -17.83 -7.75
N VAL A 168 -2.52 -18.31 -7.72
CA VAL A 168 -3.57 -17.81 -6.82
C VAL A 168 -3.17 -18.05 -5.36
N ASP A 169 -2.61 -19.21 -5.02
CA ASP A 169 -2.07 -19.48 -3.69
C ASP A 169 -0.96 -18.49 -3.31
N GLY A 170 -0.04 -18.24 -4.24
CA GLY A 170 1.02 -17.24 -4.06
C GLY A 170 0.49 -15.82 -3.86
N MET A 171 -0.53 -15.42 -4.64
CA MET A 171 -1.20 -14.13 -4.47
C MET A 171 -1.89 -14.03 -3.10
N HIS A 172 -2.61 -15.05 -2.66
CA HIS A 172 -3.26 -15.07 -1.35
C HIS A 172 -2.25 -14.97 -0.21
N ALA A 173 -1.12 -15.68 -0.29
CA ALA A 173 -0.05 -15.56 0.70
C ALA A 173 0.50 -14.13 0.76
N ALA A 174 0.77 -13.50 -0.39
CA ALA A 174 1.23 -12.11 -0.43
C ALA A 174 0.20 -11.12 0.13
N LEU A 175 -1.10 -11.35 -0.11
CA LEU A 175 -2.20 -10.55 0.44
C LEU A 175 -2.31 -10.69 1.96
N VAL A 176 -2.18 -11.89 2.50
CA VAL A 176 -2.14 -12.14 3.95
C VAL A 176 -0.95 -11.42 4.59
N CYS A 177 0.24 -11.53 3.99
CA CYS A 177 1.42 -10.78 4.45
C CYS A 177 1.19 -9.27 4.41
N SER A 178 0.55 -8.75 3.36
CA SER A 178 0.24 -7.32 3.22
C SER A 178 -0.75 -6.85 4.28
N ALA A 179 -1.81 -7.61 4.55
CA ALA A 179 -2.78 -7.34 5.61
C ALA A 179 -2.11 -7.35 7.00
N GLY A 180 -1.25 -8.34 7.26
CA GLY A 180 -0.46 -8.42 8.48
C GLY A 180 0.48 -7.23 8.66
N LEU A 181 1.21 -6.85 7.61
CA LEU A 181 2.10 -5.69 7.64
C LEU A 181 1.33 -4.39 7.89
N ALA A 182 0.19 -4.19 7.25
CA ALA A 182 -0.67 -3.03 7.49
C ALA A 182 -1.15 -2.97 8.95
N ALA A 183 -1.55 -4.11 9.53
CA ALA A 183 -1.91 -4.19 10.95
C ALA A 183 -0.72 -3.87 11.88
N LEU A 184 0.49 -4.36 11.55
CA LEU A 184 1.71 -4.04 12.29
C LEU A 184 2.03 -2.53 12.22
N VAL A 185 1.90 -1.90 11.05
CA VAL A 185 2.08 -0.45 10.89
C VAL A 185 1.02 0.31 11.68
N ALA A 186 -0.22 -0.16 11.75
CA ALA A 186 -1.26 0.45 12.59
C ALA A 186 -0.85 0.46 14.06
N VAL A 187 -0.35 -0.66 14.59
CA VAL A 187 0.15 -0.76 15.97
C VAL A 187 1.37 0.15 16.16
N PHE A 188 2.30 0.14 15.22
CA PHE A 188 3.51 0.97 15.27
C PHE A 188 3.16 2.47 15.30
N ALA A 189 2.20 2.91 14.49
CA ALA A 189 1.70 4.29 14.48
C ALA A 189 1.08 4.67 15.83
N LEU A 190 0.31 3.78 16.47
CA LEU A 190 -0.26 4.02 17.79
C LEU A 190 0.80 4.18 18.89
N VAL A 191 1.96 3.53 18.75
CA VAL A 191 3.06 3.64 19.73
C VAL A 191 3.92 4.86 19.46
N THR A 192 4.30 5.10 18.21
CA THR A 192 5.29 6.12 17.84
C THR A 192 4.69 7.52 17.70
N LEU A 193 3.46 7.65 17.19
CA LEU A 193 2.83 8.95 16.97
C LEU A 193 2.00 9.44 18.16
N ARG A 194 1.93 8.68 19.27
CA ARG A 194 1.06 9.01 20.42
C ARG A 194 1.34 10.38 21.06
N ASN A 195 2.57 10.87 20.93
CA ASN A 195 3.02 12.12 21.54
C ASN A 195 3.10 13.28 20.54
N VAL A 196 2.73 13.07 19.27
CA VAL A 196 2.77 14.13 18.25
C VAL A 196 1.56 15.06 18.44
N PRO A 197 1.76 16.39 18.57
CA PRO A 197 0.67 17.35 18.72
C PRO A 197 -0.37 17.27 17.60
N LYS A 198 -1.65 17.45 17.97
CA LYS A 198 -2.80 17.37 17.05
C LYS A 198 -2.89 18.52 16.05
N VAL A 199 -2.35 19.68 16.42
CA VAL A 199 -2.27 20.90 15.60
C VAL A 199 -0.84 21.40 15.71
N ILE A 200 -0.21 21.72 14.58
CA ILE A 200 1.10 22.35 14.58
C ILE A 200 0.85 23.79 14.16
N GLU A 201 1.09 24.73 15.08
CA GLU A 201 0.95 26.16 14.80
C GLU A 201 1.90 26.54 13.65
N GLU A 202 1.34 27.13 12.59
CA GLU A 202 2.17 27.78 11.59
C GLU A 202 2.93 28.91 12.28
N ALA A 203 4.27 28.80 12.29
CA ALA A 203 5.12 29.88 12.79
C ALA A 203 4.74 31.18 12.07
N GLU A 204 4.19 32.11 12.84
CA GLU A 204 3.75 33.45 12.44
C GLU A 204 4.92 34.13 11.72
N GLU A 205 4.69 34.52 10.46
CA GLU A 205 5.69 35.23 9.66
C GLU A 205 5.94 36.57 10.36
N PRO A 206 7.19 36.88 10.78
CA PRO A 206 7.46 38.11 11.49
C PRO A 206 7.06 39.26 10.56
N ASP A 207 6.14 40.09 11.06
CA ASP A 207 5.52 41.20 10.33
C ASP A 207 6.60 42.23 9.98
N LEU A 208 7.30 42.02 8.85
CA LEU A 208 8.38 42.88 8.35
C LEU A 208 7.89 44.28 7.92
N VAL A 209 6.64 44.63 8.22
CA VAL A 209 5.99 45.89 7.83
C VAL A 209 6.03 46.95 8.94
N THR A 210 6.66 46.67 10.09
CA THR A 210 6.80 47.67 11.18
C THR A 210 8.26 47.97 11.55
N ALA A 211 9.07 48.33 10.57
CA ALA A 211 10.28 49.11 10.85
C ALA A 211 9.95 50.62 10.74
N PRO A 212 10.21 51.43 11.79
CA PRO A 212 9.90 52.87 11.81
C PRO A 212 10.76 53.69 10.84
#